data_AF-A0A932WYY1-F1
#
_entry.id   AF-A0A932WYY1-F1
#
_cell.length_a   1.000
_cell.length_b   1.000
_cell.length_c   1.000
_cell.angle_alpha   90.00
_cell.angle_beta   90.00
_cell.angle_gamma   90.00
#
_symmetry.space_group_name_H-M   'P 1'
#
loop_
_entity.id
_entity.type
_entity.pdbx_description
1 polymer ?
#
loop_
_entity_poly.entity_id
_entity_poly.type
_entity_poly.pdbx_seq_one_letter_code
_entity_poly.pdbx_strand_id
1 'polypeptide(L)'
;MLAVGLIVHAAISIFWGVVYNIGLGWRLGMNATWQALAGMGFGLAIWLVDFYILAPLFWPWFKDANPIAQFIIHVFFYGLPLGLALAAFWVRQPVACRRAVAA
;
A
#
# COMPACT_ATOMS: atom_id res chain seq x y z
N MET A 1 -24.46 7.17 -2.14
CA MET A 1 -23.60 6.37 -1.23
C MET A 1 -22.09 6.69 -1.32
N LEU A 2 -21.69 7.81 -1.96
CA LEU A 2 -20.29 8.16 -2.16
C LEU A 2 -19.48 8.26 -0.86
N ALA A 3 -20.04 8.88 0.18
CA ALA A 3 -19.38 9.03 1.47
C ALA A 3 -19.06 7.68 2.13
N VAL A 4 -20.02 6.74 2.14
CA VAL A 4 -19.81 5.39 2.70
C VAL A 4 -18.76 4.64 1.90
N GLY A 5 -18.81 4.70 0.57
CA GLY A 5 -17.81 4.09 -0.30
C GLY A 5 -16.40 4.63 -0.03
N LEU A 6 -16.26 5.95 0.11
CA LEU A 6 -15.01 6.62 0.45
C LEU A 6 -14.47 6.18 1.82
N ILE A 7 -15.33 6.11 2.84
CA ILE A 7 -14.93 5.68 4.19
C ILE A 7 -14.42 4.24 4.17
N VAL A 8 -15.16 3.34 3.52
CA VAL A 8 -14.76 1.92 3.42
C VAL A 8 -13.44 1.79 2.67
N HIS A 9 -13.27 2.49 1.54
CA HIS A 9 -12.01 2.46 0.79
C HIS A 9 -10.86 3.02 1.61
N ALA A 10 -11.05 4.15 2.31
CA ALA A 10 -10.02 4.74 3.16
C ALA A 10 -9.60 3.78 4.29
N ALA A 11 -10.56 3.14 4.97
CA ALA A 11 -10.27 2.17 6.02
C ALA A 11 -9.47 0.97 5.51
N ILE A 12 -9.85 0.41 4.35
CA ILE A 12 -9.16 -0.71 3.71
C ILE A 12 -7.76 -0.29 3.24
N SER A 13 -7.61 0.91 2.66
CA SER A 13 -6.31 1.44 2.26
C SER A 13 -5.36 1.62 3.46
N ILE A 14 -5.86 2.11 4.59
CA ILE A 14 -5.05 2.21 5.82
C ILE A 14 -4.60 0.82 6.28
N PHE A 15 -5.54 -0.14 6.34
CA PHE A 15 -5.24 -1.52 6.72
C PHE A 15 -4.14 -2.12 5.84
N TRP A 16 -4.28 -2.05 4.52
CA TRP A 16 -3.29 -2.59 3.59
C TRP A 16 -1.95 -1.86 3.66
N GLY A 17 -1.95 -0.54 3.91
CA GLY A 17 -0.72 0.21 4.12
C GLY A 17 0.07 -0.25 5.36
N VAL A 18 -0.65 -0.56 6.44
CA VAL A 18 -0.05 -1.15 7.66
C VAL A 18 0.50 -2.54 7.37
N VAL A 19 -0.25 -3.39 6.67
CA VAL A 19 0.19 -4.74 6.28
C VAL A 19 1.45 -4.68 5.41
N TYR A 20 1.49 -3.79 4.43
CA TYR A 20 2.67 -3.57 3.60
C TYR A 20 3.88 -3.21 4.45
N ASN A 21 3.74 -2.21 5.33
CA ASN A 21 4.85 -1.72 6.13
C ASN A 21 5.39 -2.80 7.07
N ILE A 22 4.52 -3.58 7.74
CA ILE A 22 4.91 -4.65 8.68
C ILE A 22 5.42 -5.89 7.96
N GLY A 23 4.88 -6.23 6.79
CA GLY A 23 5.26 -7.42 6.05
C GLY A 23 6.55 -7.27 5.26
N LEU A 24 6.71 -6.12 4.60
CA LEU A 24 7.73 -5.94 3.56
C LEU A 24 8.48 -4.61 3.69
N GLY A 25 7.74 -3.51 3.85
CA GLY A 25 8.29 -2.16 3.75
C GLY A 25 9.42 -1.87 4.74
N TRP A 26 9.30 -2.28 6.00
CA TRP A 26 10.35 -2.07 7.01
C TRP A 26 11.69 -2.75 6.67
N ARG A 27 11.65 -3.88 5.95
CA ARG A 27 12.85 -4.66 5.59
C ARG A 27 13.64 -4.03 4.44
N LEU A 28 12.94 -3.27 3.59
CA LEU A 28 13.52 -2.62 2.41
C LEU A 28 14.16 -1.26 2.74
N GLY A 29 13.91 -0.73 3.94
CA GLY A 29 14.50 0.52 4.42
C GLY A 29 14.15 1.72 3.54
N MET A 30 15.15 2.54 3.20
CA MET A 30 14.97 3.81 2.50
C MET A 30 15.18 3.75 0.98
N ASN A 31 15.47 2.57 0.42
CA ASN A 31 15.76 2.47 -1.01
C ASN A 31 14.47 2.68 -1.83
N ALA A 32 14.33 3.87 -2.41
CA ALA A 32 13.12 4.27 -3.12
C ALA A 32 12.79 3.34 -4.31
N THR A 33 13.79 2.84 -5.03
CA THR A 33 13.57 1.91 -6.15
C THR A 33 12.99 0.58 -5.65
N TRP A 34 13.61 -0.03 -4.63
CA TRP A 34 13.10 -1.29 -4.07
C TRP A 34 11.73 -1.12 -3.42
N GLN A 35 11.50 0.00 -2.73
CA GLN A 35 10.19 0.30 -2.14
C GLN A 35 9.11 0.52 -3.22
N ALA A 36 9.44 1.21 -4.32
CA ALA A 36 8.52 1.41 -5.44
C ALA A 36 8.13 0.07 -6.09
N LEU A 37 9.11 -0.77 -6.41
CA LEU A 37 8.87 -2.10 -7.00
C LEU A 37 8.05 -2.99 -6.05
N ALA A 38 8.41 -3.01 -4.77
CA ALA A 38 7.69 -3.77 -3.74
C ALA A 38 6.26 -3.25 -3.55
N GLY A 39 6.07 -1.93 -3.54
CA GLY A 39 4.76 -1.30 -3.43
C GLY A 39 3.86 -1.63 -4.61
N MET A 40 4.40 -1.55 -5.84
CA MET A 40 3.68 -1.95 -7.06
C MET A 40 3.31 -3.44 -7.03
N GLY A 41 4.26 -4.31 -6.66
CA GLY A 41 4.01 -5.75 -6.53
C GLY A 41 2.96 -6.07 -5.45
N PHE A 42 2.98 -5.33 -4.34
CA PHE A 42 1.97 -5.45 -3.30
C PHE A 42 0.60 -4.96 -3.76
N GLY A 43 0.53 -3.84 -4.49
CA GLY A 43 -0.70 -3.34 -5.10
C GLY A 43 -1.30 -4.34 -6.10
N LEU A 44 -0.45 -5.03 -6.87
CA LEU A 44 -0.87 -6.14 -7.74
C LEU A 44 -1.48 -7.29 -6.94
N ALA A 45 -0.83 -7.70 -5.84
CA ALA A 45 -1.34 -8.76 -4.98
C ALA A 45 -2.70 -8.41 -4.37
N ILE A 46 -2.88 -7.17 -3.91
CA ILE A 46 -4.17 -6.67 -3.41
C ILE A 46 -5.23 -6.75 -4.49
N TRP A 47 -4.95 -6.26 -5.70
CA TRP A 47 -5.92 -6.31 -6.79
C TRP A 47 -6.40 -7.74 -7.08
N LEU A 48 -5.47 -8.70 -7.09
CA LEU A 48 -5.82 -10.10 -7.26
C LEU A 48 -6.70 -10.63 -6.12
N VAL A 49 -6.33 -10.36 -4.87
CA VAL A 49 -7.09 -10.81 -3.70
C VAL A 49 -8.47 -10.16 -3.66
N ASP A 50 -8.55 -8.85 -3.81
CA ASP A 50 -9.78 -8.09 -3.67
C ASP A 50 -10.78 -8.44 -4.78
N PHE A 51 -10.34 -8.54 -6.04
CA PHE A 51 -11.29 -8.74 -7.15
C PHE A 51 -11.52 -10.19 -7.56
N TYR A 52 -10.58 -11.09 -7.28
CA TYR A 52 -10.72 -12.50 -7.67
C TYR A 52 -11.04 -13.43 -6.50
N ILE A 53 -10.87 -12.99 -5.25
CA ILE A 53 -11.21 -13.78 -4.07
C ILE A 53 -12.34 -13.10 -3.29
N LEU A 54 -12.16 -11.85 -2.86
CA LEU A 54 -13.10 -11.20 -1.95
C LEU A 54 -14.37 -10.71 -2.66
N ALA A 55 -14.24 -10.04 -3.81
CA ALA A 55 -15.38 -9.51 -4.54
C ALA A 55 -16.39 -10.60 -4.97
N PRO A 56 -15.98 -11.77 -5.51
CA PRO A 56 -16.93 -12.83 -5.82
C PRO A 56 -17.66 -13.40 -4.60
N LEU A 57 -17.02 -13.39 -3.43
CA LEU A 57 -17.57 -13.93 -2.19
C LEU A 57 -18.49 -12.97 -1.44
N PHE A 58 -18.12 -11.69 -1.38
CA PHE A 58 -18.77 -10.71 -0.50
C PHE A 58 -19.43 -9.54 -1.25
N TRP A 59 -18.92 -9.18 -2.43
CA TRP A 59 -19.34 -8.00 -3.18
C TRP A 59 -19.46 -8.25 -4.69
N PRO A 60 -20.40 -9.11 -5.11
CA PRO A 60 -20.45 -9.60 -6.49
C PRO A 60 -20.70 -8.51 -7.54
N TRP A 61 -21.24 -7.35 -7.15
CA TRP A 61 -21.44 -6.18 -8.03
C TRP A 61 -20.14 -5.49 -8.47
N PHE A 62 -18.97 -5.84 -7.90
CA PHE A 62 -17.69 -5.35 -8.42
C PHE A 62 -17.26 -6.01 -9.73
N LYS A 63 -17.94 -7.06 -10.18
CA LYS A 63 -17.67 -7.77 -11.45
C LYS A 63 -17.93 -6.91 -12.68
N ASP A 64 -18.76 -5.88 -12.56
CA ASP A 64 -19.14 -5.01 -13.68
C ASP A 64 -18.12 -3.90 -13.95
N ALA A 65 -17.14 -3.72 -13.06
CA ALA A 65 -16.14 -2.68 -13.19
C ALA A 65 -14.98 -3.11 -14.09
N ASN A 66 -14.39 -2.14 -14.82
CA ASN A 66 -13.34 -2.40 -15.80
C ASN A 66 -12.07 -2.96 -15.11
N PRO A 67 -11.63 -4.19 -15.44
CA PRO A 67 -10.52 -4.84 -14.74
C PRO A 67 -9.18 -4.16 -15.00
N ILE A 68 -8.99 -3.56 -16.19
CA ILE A 68 -7.76 -2.83 -16.53
C ILE A 68 -7.67 -1.55 -15.71
N ALA A 69 -8.78 -0.81 -15.59
CA ALA A 69 -8.81 0.40 -14.77
C ALA A 69 -8.55 0.09 -13.29
N GLN A 70 -9.15 -0.98 -12.77
CA GLN A 70 -8.89 -1.46 -11.40
C GLN A 70 -7.41 -1.81 -11.21
N PHE A 71 -6.84 -2.62 -12.11
CA PHE A 71 -5.42 -2.99 -12.07
C PHE A 71 -4.52 -1.75 -12.04
N ILE A 72 -4.76 -0.77 -12.93
CA ILE A 72 -3.96 0.46 -12.99
C ILE A 72 -4.03 1.22 -11.67
N ILE A 73 -5.25 1.39 -11.13
CA ILE A 73 -5.46 2.13 -9.88
C ILE A 73 -4.73 1.45 -8.71
N HIS A 74 -4.79 0.13 -8.60
CA HIS A 74 -4.19 -0.59 -7.48
C HIS A 74 -2.67 -0.63 -7.56
N VAL A 75 -2.10 -0.83 -8.75
CA VAL A 75 -0.65 -0.96 -8.92
C VAL A 75 0.03 0.41 -8.91
N PHE A 76 -0.49 1.36 -9.69
CA PHE A 76 0.21 2.62 -9.95
C PHE A 76 -0.28 3.79 -9.10
N PHE A 77 -1.56 3.81 -8.72
CA PHE A 77 -2.13 4.92 -7.93
C PHE A 77 -2.25 4.61 -6.44
N TYR A 78 -2.12 3.33 -6.06
CA TYR A 78 -2.06 2.92 -4.66
C TYR A 78 -0.70 2.32 -4.31
N GLY A 79 -0.28 1.23 -4.97
CA GLY A 79 0.95 0.51 -4.65
C GLY A 79 2.23 1.33 -4.79
N LEU A 80 2.41 2.02 -5.91
CA LEU A 80 3.58 2.87 -6.15
C LEU A 80 3.69 4.02 -5.12
N PRO A 81 2.65 4.87 -4.91
CA PRO A 81 2.67 5.90 -3.87
C PRO A 81 2.89 5.33 -2.46
N LEU A 82 2.33 4.16 -2.14
CA LEU A 82 2.51 3.52 -0.85
C LEU A 82 3.99 3.20 -0.57
N GLY A 83 4.67 2.57 -1.54
CA GLY A 83 6.09 2.27 -1.43
C GLY A 83 6.95 3.53 -1.33
N LEU A 84 6.71 4.50 -2.21
CA LEU A 84 7.45 5.76 -2.22
C LEU A 84 7.23 6.60 -0.96
N ALA A 85 6.01 6.63 -0.43
CA ALA A 85 5.70 7.31 0.82
C ALA A 85 6.53 6.73 1.95
N LEU A 86 6.64 5.41 2.04
CA LEU A 86 7.43 4.76 3.08
C LEU A 86 8.93 5.10 2.94
N ALA A 87 9.48 5.02 1.73
CA ALA A 87 10.86 5.43 1.46
C ALA A 87 11.12 6.87 1.94
N ALA A 88 10.18 7.79 1.67
CA ALA A 88 10.27 9.19 2.07
C ALA A 88 10.08 9.41 3.59
N PHE A 89 9.21 8.64 4.26
CA PHE A 89 9.00 8.75 5.71
C PHE A 89 10.20 8.27 6.51
N TRP A 90 10.92 7.24 6.05
CA TRP A 90 12.15 6.80 6.71
C TRP A 90 13.29 7.82 6.62
N VAL A 91 13.37 8.61 5.54
CA VAL A 91 14.32 9.74 5.41
C VAL A 91 14.12 10.79 6.51
N ARG A 92 12.89 10.91 7.03
CA ARG A 92 12.52 11.94 8.02
C ARG A 92 12.59 11.48 9.47
N GLN A 93 13.00 10.25 9.76
CA GLN A 93 13.33 9.87 11.13
C GLN A 93 14.61 10.63 11.52
N PRO A 94 14.56 11.63 12.42
CA PRO A 94 15.79 12.23 12.91
C PRO A 94 16.58 11.12 13.56
N VAL A 95 17.85 10.98 13.20
CA VAL A 95 18.77 10.05 13.84
C VAL A 95 18.69 10.32 15.33
N ALA A 96 17.93 9.52 16.07
CA ALA A 96 17.80 9.65 17.49
C ALA A 96 19.18 9.35 18.09
N CYS A 97 19.90 10.42 18.42
CA CYS A 97 20.95 10.54 19.43
C CYS A 97 21.76 9.26 19.71
N ARG A 98 22.46 8.70 18.71
CA ARG A 98 23.38 7.55 18.93
C ARG A 98 24.79 7.96 19.33
N ARG A 99 25.00 9.21 19.77
CA ARG A 99 26.33 9.80 20.02
C ARG A 99 26.48 10.59 21.33
N ALA A 100 25.59 10.41 22.30
CA ALA A 100 25.70 11.11 23.61
C ALA A 100 26.20 10.22 24.77
N VAL A 101 26.72 9.01 24.49
CA VAL A 101 27.20 8.07 25.55
C VAL A 101 28.64 7.61 25.30
N ALA A 102 29.45 8.44 24.65
CA ALA A 102 30.89 8.25 24.57
C ALA A 102 31.57 9.52 25.08
N ALA A 103 31.50 9.72 26.39
CA ALA A 103 32.29 10.69 27.14
C ALA A 103 32.87 9.96 28.37
#